data_AF-A0A259SPM5-F1
#
_entry.id   AF-A0A259SPM5-F1
#
_cell.length_a   1.000
_cell.length_b   1.000
_cell.length_c   1.000
_cell.angle_alpha   90.00
_cell.angle_beta   90.00
_cell.angle_gamma   90.00
#
_symmetry.space_group_name_H-M   'P 1'
#
loop_
_entity.id
_entity.type
_entity.pdbx_description
1 polymer ?
#
loop_
_entity_poly.entity_id
_entity_poly.type
_entity_poly.pdbx_seq_one_letter_code
_entity_poly.pdbx_strand_id
1 'polypeptide(L)'
;MTTSVDRRDPLVGRPGDPELAGLREAFLRARVRDTTVRLSLAMFRARGYAEVWGGDDDARRWAQTATELRTELDGLHRQLVDDGADGSVEAPEGPRNRLA
;
A
#
# COMPACT_ATOMS: atom_id res chain seq x y z
N MET A 1 -32.30 16.55 -24.80
CA MET A 1 -32.22 15.52 -23.74
C MET A 1 -30.74 15.33 -23.41
N THR A 2 -30.26 15.90 -22.31
CA THR A 2 -28.87 15.76 -21.86
C THR A 2 -28.77 14.57 -20.92
N THR A 3 -28.03 13.54 -21.31
CA THR A 3 -27.70 12.38 -20.45
C THR A 3 -26.73 12.84 -19.37
N SER A 4 -27.24 12.99 -18.15
CA SER A 4 -26.43 13.24 -16.96
C SER A 4 -25.58 11.99 -16.69
N VAL A 5 -24.27 12.09 -16.92
CA VAL A 5 -23.31 11.05 -16.54
C VAL A 5 -23.18 11.09 -15.02
N ASP A 6 -23.76 10.08 -14.35
CA ASP A 6 -23.58 9.85 -12.92
C ASP A 6 -22.10 9.53 -12.66
N ARG A 7 -21.34 10.54 -12.24
CA ARG A 7 -19.98 10.37 -11.71
C ARG A 7 -20.08 9.79 -10.30
N ARG A 8 -20.42 8.51 -10.18
CA ARG A 8 -20.10 7.78 -8.96
C ARG A 8 -18.62 7.52 -8.95
N ASP A 9 -17.94 8.17 -8.02
CA ASP A 9 -16.59 7.86 -7.63
C ASP A 9 -16.57 6.37 -7.23
N PRO A 10 -15.79 5.49 -7.91
CA PRO A 10 -15.82 4.04 -7.69
C PRO A 10 -15.39 3.63 -6.26
N LEU A 11 -14.98 4.61 -5.45
CA LEU A 11 -14.62 4.45 -4.05
C LEU A 11 -15.79 4.64 -3.08
N VAL A 12 -16.99 5.00 -3.55
CA VAL A 12 -18.20 5.08 -2.71
C VAL A 12 -18.93 3.74 -2.70
N GLY A 13 -18.23 2.68 -2.26
CA GLY A 13 -18.87 1.43 -1.87
C GLY A 13 -19.41 1.55 -0.44
N ARG A 14 -20.48 0.80 -0.12
CA ARG A 14 -20.98 0.74 1.26
C ARG A 14 -19.91 0.11 2.17
N PRO A 15 -19.76 0.57 3.42
CA PRO A 15 -18.92 -0.11 4.40
C PRO A 15 -19.34 -1.59 4.49
N GLY A 16 -18.39 -2.51 4.29
CA GLY A 16 -18.64 -3.96 4.33
C GLY A 16 -18.75 -4.66 2.97
N ASP A 17 -18.46 -3.99 1.85
CA ASP A 17 -18.37 -4.65 0.55
C ASP A 17 -17.02 -5.41 0.42
N PRO A 18 -17.03 -6.75 0.33
CA PRO A 18 -15.80 -7.54 0.22
C PRO A 18 -15.02 -7.24 -1.06
N GLU A 19 -15.67 -6.78 -2.13
CA GLU A 19 -15.00 -6.39 -3.37
C GLU A 19 -14.19 -5.09 -3.17
N LEU A 20 -14.74 -4.14 -2.40
CA LEU A 20 -14.05 -2.90 -2.04
C LEU A 20 -12.87 -3.16 -1.09
N ALA A 21 -13.03 -4.08 -0.13
CA ALA A 21 -11.95 -4.48 0.76
C ALA A 21 -10.78 -5.12 -0.02
N GLY A 22 -11.08 -6.04 -0.94
CA GLY A 22 -10.06 -6.66 -1.80
C GLY A 22 -9.36 -5.65 -2.72
N LEU A 23 -10.10 -4.68 -3.27
CA LEU A 23 -9.53 -3.61 -4.09
C LEU A 23 -8.60 -2.69 -3.28
N ARG A 24 -9.01 -2.31 -2.06
CA ARG A 24 -8.21 -1.49 -1.14
C ARG A 24 -6.91 -2.21 -0.76
N GLU A 25 -6.98 -3.49 -0.44
CA GLU A 25 -5.78 -4.28 -0.14
C GLU A 25 -4.85 -4.36 -1.36
N ALA A 26 -5.39 -4.65 -2.55
CA ALA A 26 -4.61 -4.70 -3.78
C ALA A 26 -3.90 -3.36 -4.09
N PHE A 27 -4.59 -2.24 -3.86
CA PHE A 27 -4.02 -0.90 -4.00
C PHE A 27 -2.88 -0.64 -2.99
N LEU A 28 -3.08 -0.99 -1.71
CA LEU A 28 -2.03 -0.87 -0.70
C LEU A 28 -0.80 -1.71 -1.03
N ARG A 29 -0.99 -2.96 -1.48
CA ARG A 29 0.11 -3.82 -1.93
C ARG A 29 0.85 -3.23 -3.13
N ALA A 30 0.14 -2.62 -4.08
CA ALA A 30 0.76 -1.93 -5.21
C ALA A 30 1.61 -0.74 -4.75
N ARG A 31 1.11 0.06 -3.79
CA ARG A 31 1.87 1.16 -3.19
C ARG A 31 3.12 0.68 -2.46
N VAL A 32 3.03 -0.37 -1.64
CA VAL A 32 4.19 -0.97 -0.97
C VAL A 32 5.29 -1.34 -1.98
N ARG A 33 4.90 -1.95 -3.11
CA ARG A 33 5.84 -2.32 -4.16
C ARG A 33 6.49 -1.10 -4.81
N ASP A 34 5.71 -0.08 -5.18
CA ASP A 34 6.24 1.15 -5.76
C ASP A 34 7.22 1.86 -4.81
N THR A 35 6.83 2.05 -3.55
CA THR A 35 7.66 2.68 -2.52
C THR A 35 8.96 1.91 -2.29
N THR A 36 8.93 0.58 -2.33
CA THR A 36 10.13 -0.26 -2.21
C THR A 36 11.11 -0.05 -3.38
N VAL A 37 10.60 0.05 -4.61
CA VAL A 37 11.43 0.33 -5.81
C VAL A 37 12.06 1.72 -5.71
N ARG A 38 11.27 2.72 -5.34
CA ARG A 38 11.75 4.10 -5.15
C ARG A 38 12.80 4.19 -4.05
N LEU A 39 12.61 3.47 -2.95
CA LEU A 39 13.57 3.40 -1.84
C LEU A 39 14.91 2.82 -2.33
N SER A 40 14.86 1.71 -3.07
CA SER A 40 16.05 1.07 -3.63
C SER A 40 16.82 2.02 -4.56
N LEU A 41 16.11 2.76 -5.41
CA LEU A 41 16.70 3.77 -6.29
C LEU A 41 17.34 4.92 -5.50
N ALA A 42 16.67 5.42 -4.46
CA ALA A 42 17.18 6.50 -3.63
C ALA A 42 18.47 6.10 -2.91
N MET A 43 18.52 4.90 -2.33
CA MET A 43 19.73 4.37 -1.69
C MET A 43 20.87 4.19 -2.69
N PHE A 44 20.58 3.64 -3.87
CA PHE A 44 21.58 3.48 -4.94
C PHE A 44 22.16 4.83 -5.37
N ARG A 45 21.30 5.84 -5.57
CA ARG A 45 21.75 7.19 -5.97
C ARG A 45 22.52 7.89 -4.86
N ALA A 46 22.08 7.81 -3.61
CA ALA A 46 22.79 8.41 -2.48
C ALA A 46 24.25 7.92 -2.43
N ARG A 47 24.45 6.61 -2.56
CA ARG A 47 25.77 6.00 -2.64
C ARG A 47 26.54 6.43 -3.90
N GLY A 48 25.91 6.38 -5.07
CA GLY A 48 26.54 6.74 -6.34
C GLY A 48 27.03 8.20 -6.38
N TYR A 49 26.24 9.15 -5.88
CA TYR A 49 26.64 10.56 -5.79
C TYR A 49 27.80 10.80 -4.84
N ALA A 50 27.84 10.11 -3.69
CA ALA A 50 28.95 10.20 -2.76
C ALA A 50 30.24 9.58 -3.33
N GLU A 51 30.15 8.35 -3.86
CA GLU A 51 31.33 7.55 -4.23
C GLU A 51 31.88 7.88 -5.63
N VAL A 52 31.03 8.24 -6.60
CA VAL A 52 31.41 8.36 -8.02
C VAL A 52 31.54 9.80 -8.47
N TRP A 53 30.63 10.67 -8.04
CA TRP A 53 30.53 12.04 -8.56
C TRP A 53 31.02 13.12 -7.58
N GLY A 54 31.37 12.76 -6.35
CA GLY A 54 31.78 13.71 -5.30
C GLY A 54 30.68 14.73 -4.97
N GLY A 55 29.41 14.39 -5.26
CA GLY A 55 28.25 15.25 -5.09
C GLY A 55 27.63 15.08 -3.71
N ASP A 56 28.32 15.52 -2.65
CA ASP A 56 27.87 15.32 -1.26
C ASP A 56 26.47 15.88 -0.98
N ASP A 57 26.12 17.01 -1.59
CA ASP A 57 24.77 17.59 -1.46
C ASP A 57 23.69 16.71 -2.10
N ASP A 58 23.97 16.17 -3.28
CA ASP A 58 23.05 15.24 -3.95
C ASP A 58 22.93 13.93 -3.18
N ALA A 59 24.06 13.40 -2.69
CA ALA A 59 24.09 12.22 -1.84
C ALA A 59 23.23 12.42 -0.58
N ARG A 60 23.36 13.56 0.10
CA ARG A 60 22.54 13.92 1.28
C ARG A 60 21.06 14.03 0.93
N ARG A 61 20.72 14.67 -0.19
CA ARG A 61 19.31 14.76 -0.65
C ARG A 61 18.71 13.38 -0.91
N TRP A 62 19.43 12.51 -1.63
CA TRP A 62 18.96 11.14 -1.88
C TRP A 62 18.85 10.31 -0.60
N ALA A 63 19.76 10.49 0.36
CA ALA A 63 19.68 9.83 1.67
C ALA A 63 18.46 10.29 2.48
N GLN A 64 18.14 11.58 2.42
CA GLN A 64 16.92 12.11 3.01
C GLN A 64 15.67 11.51 2.35
N THR A 65 15.61 11.48 1.02
CA THR A 65 14.52 10.82 0.27
C THR A 65 14.37 9.34 0.66
N ALA A 66 15.48 8.61 0.85
CA ALA A 66 15.42 7.22 1.30
C ALA A 66 14.83 7.10 2.72
N THR A 67 15.12 8.05 3.61
CA THR A 67 14.56 8.08 4.99
C THR A 67 13.05 8.32 4.98
N GLU A 68 12.59 9.25 4.15
CA GLU A 68 11.16 9.54 3.97
C GLU A 68 10.42 8.32 3.40
N LEU A 69 10.96 7.69 2.35
CA LEU A 69 10.38 6.50 1.74
C LEU A 69 10.34 5.30 2.71
N ARG A 70 11.32 5.17 3.59
CA ARG A 70 11.31 4.14 4.64
C ARG A 70 10.18 4.37 5.64
N THR A 71 9.98 5.62 6.06
CA THR A 71 8.88 6.00 6.94
C THR A 71 7.52 5.76 6.28
N GLU A 72 7.37 6.09 4.99
CA GLU A 72 6.18 5.79 4.21
C GLU A 72 5.92 4.29 4.13
N LEU A 73 6.95 3.50 3.81
CA LEU A 73 6.86 2.05 3.70
C LEU A 73 6.43 1.39 5.02
N ASP A 74 7.00 1.84 6.16
CA ASP A 74 6.59 1.37 7.48
C ASP A 74 5.13 1.71 7.79
N GLY A 75 4.65 2.87 7.33
CA GLY A 75 3.25 3.28 7.43
C GLY A 75 2.32 2.40 6.60
N LEU A 76 2.70 2.11 5.35
CA LEU A 76 1.95 1.23 4.45
C LEU A 76 1.89 -0.21 4.98
N HIS A 77 2.98 -0.72 5.55
CA HIS A 77 2.99 -2.05 6.17
C HIS A 77 2.06 -2.13 7.38
N ARG A 78 2.03 -1.10 8.24
CA ARG A 78 1.07 -1.02 9.35
C ARG A 78 -0.37 -1.03 8.85
N GLN A 79 -0.70 -0.21 7.85
CA GLN A 79 -2.02 -0.20 7.23
C GLN A 79 -2.42 -1.57 6.66
N LEU A 80 -1.49 -2.30 6.05
CA LEU A 80 -1.76 -3.64 5.53
C LEU A 80 -2.07 -4.66 6.63
N VAL A 81 -1.38 -4.56 7.77
CA VAL A 81 -1.61 -5.42 8.94
C VAL A 81 -2.95 -5.10 9.59
N ASP A 82 -3.27 -3.81 9.74
CA ASP A 82 -4.52 -3.35 10.35
C ASP A 82 -5.74 -3.70 9.46
N ASP A 83 -5.65 -3.47 8.15
CA ASP A 83 -6.70 -3.84 7.19
C ASP A 83 -6.86 -5.37 7.06
N GLY A 84 -5.79 -6.14 7.28
CA GLY A 84 -5.83 -7.61 7.31
C GLY A 84 -6.48 -8.20 8.56
N ALA A 85 -6.47 -7.48 9.69
CA ALA A 85 -7.09 -7.91 10.93
C ALA A 85 -8.63 -7.77 10.89
N ASP A 86 -9.15 -6.77 10.19
CA ASP A 86 -10.60 -6.51 10.02
C ASP A 86 -11.26 -7.46 8.99
N GLY A 87 -10.47 -8.16 8.17
CA GLY A 87 -10.93 -9.08 7.14
C GLY A 87 -11.15 -10.54 7.58
N SER A 88 -10.92 -10.88 8.85
CA SER A 88 -11.21 -12.22 9.38
C SER A 88 -12.72 -12.40 9.59
N VAL A 89 -13.44 -12.62 8.48
CA VAL A 89 -14.79 -13.17 8.51
C VAL A 89 -14.67 -14.58 9.11
N GLU A 90 -15.22 -14.80 10.31
CA GLU A 90 -15.42 -16.13 10.86
C GLU A 90 -16.05 -17.00 9.76
N ALA A 91 -15.34 -18.07 9.39
CA ALA A 91 -15.92 -19.08 8.52
C ALA A 91 -17.23 -19.57 9.18
N PRO A 92 -18.37 -19.57 8.48
CA PRO A 92 -19.61 -20.05 9.06
C PRO A 92 -19.40 -21.50 9.49
N GLU A 93 -19.62 -21.80 10.77
CA GLU A 93 -19.59 -23.16 11.29
C GLU A 93 -20.47 -24.03 10.39
N GLY A 94 -19.85 -24.89 9.59
CA GLY A 94 -20.54 -25.86 8.77
C GLY A 94 -21.44 -26.73 9.66
N PRO A 95 -22.57 -27.24 9.12
CA PRO A 95 -23.60 -27.87 9.92
C PRO A 95 -23.00 -29.01 10.75
N ARG A 96 -23.03 -28.86 12.09
CA ARG A 96 -22.72 -29.93 13.03
C ARG A 96 -23.69 -31.07 12.72
N ASN A 97 -23.16 -32.11 12.07
CA ASN A 97 -23.86 -33.35 11.77
C ASN A 97 -24.35 -33.93 13.11
N ARG A 98 -25.63 -33.74 13.46
CA ARG A 98 -26.29 -34.53 14.51
C ARG A 98 -26.64 -35.88 13.89
N LEU A 99 -25.71 -36.81 13.99
CA LEU A 99 -26.03 -38.22 14.00
C LEU A 99 -26.18 -38.64 15.47
N ALA A 100 -27.43 -38.72 15.92
CA ALA A 100 -27.94 -39.66 16.92
C ALA A 100 -29.47 -39.52 16.97
#